data_AF-A0A552C9Z0-F1
#
_entry.id   AF-A0A552C9Z0-F1
#
_cell.length_a   1.000
_cell.length_b   1.000
_cell.length_c   1.000
_cell.angle_alpha   90.00
_cell.angle_beta   90.00
_cell.angle_gamma   90.00
#
_symmetry.space_group_name_H-M   'P 1'
#
loop_
_entity.id
_entity.type
_entity.pdbx_description
1 polymer ?
#
loop_
_entity_poly.entity_id
_entity_poly.type
_entity_poly.pdbx_seq_one_letter_code
_entity_poly.pdbx_strand_id
1 'polypeptide(L)' 'MKVVLDVNVLISGLLWGGVPGKILKLAKNQRITIFASQKILADIEDTLERPKLQSRKQYCGYTTAYLMTIV' A
#
# COMPACT_ATOMS: atom_id res chain seq x y z
N MET A 1 9.17 -15.56 4.02
CA MET A 1 9.01 -15.65 2.55
C MET A 1 9.15 -14.26 1.95
N LYS A 2 9.86 -14.10 0.83
CA LYS A 2 10.07 -12.81 0.16
C LYS A 2 9.06 -12.65 -0.97
N VAL A 3 8.41 -11.50 -1.07
CA VAL A 3 7.37 -11.25 -2.08
C VAL A 3 7.54 -9.86 -2.71
N VAL A 4 7.12 -9.73 -3.95
CA VAL A 4 6.86 -8.43 -4.60
C VAL A 4 5.36 -8.38 -4.83
N LEU A 5 4.72 -7.30 -4.40
CA LEU A 5 3.28 -7.12 -4.56
C LEU A 5 3.00 -6.19 -5.72
N ASP A 6 1.93 -6.47 -6.45
CA ASP A 6 1.39 -5.54 -7.44
C ASP A 6 0.93 -4.24 -6.75
N VAL A 7 1.05 -3.11 -7.45
CA VAL A 7 0.64 -1.79 -6.96
C VAL A 7 -0.83 -1.81 -6.53
N ASN A 8 -1.72 -2.47 -7.27
CA ASN A 8 -3.13 -2.52 -6.92
C ASN A 8 -3.38 -3.31 -5.62
N VAL A 9 -2.57 -4.33 -5.32
CA VAL A 9 -2.67 -5.09 -4.07
C VAL A 9 -2.26 -4.22 -2.89
N LEU A 10 -1.15 -3.47 -3.03
CA LEU A 10 -0.69 -2.53 -2.01
C LEU A 10 -1.73 -1.43 -1.75
N ILE A 11 -2.17 -0.75 -2.81
CA ILE A 11 -3.19 0.30 -2.73
C ILE A 11 -4.50 -0.21 -2.12
N SER A 12 -4.96 -1.39 -2.55
CA SER A 12 -6.17 -2.02 -2.00
C SER A 12 -6.02 -2.31 -0.51
N GLY A 13 -4.87 -2.84 -0.10
CA GLY A 13 -4.58 -3.16 1.29
C GLY A 13 -4.51 -1.92 2.18
N LEU A 14 -3.87 -0.85 1.69
CA LEU A 14 -3.68 0.41 2.41
C LEU A 14 -5.00 1.18 2.60
N LEU A 15 -5.85 1.24 1.57
CA LEU A 15 -7.05 2.10 1.58
C LEU A 15 -8.38 1.38 1.89
N TRP A 16 -8.49 0.08 1.64
CA TRP A 16 -9.71 -0.70 1.89
C TRP A 16 -9.52 -1.90 2.81
N GLY A 17 -8.28 -2.36 2.99
CA GLY A 17 -8.01 -3.54 3.81
C GLY A 17 -8.44 -4.83 3.10
N GLY A 18 -9.35 -5.61 3.72
CA GLY A 18 -9.83 -6.88 3.16
C GLY A 18 -8.71 -7.93 3.02
N VAL A 19 -8.82 -8.79 2.00
CA VAL A 19 -7.79 -9.81 1.70
C VAL A 19 -6.42 -9.18 1.42
N PRO A 20 -6.28 -8.12 0.61
CA PRO A 20 -5.01 -7.41 0.46
C PRO A 20 -4.47 -6.85 1.78
N GLY A 21 -5.33 -6.31 2.65
CA GLY A 21 -4.95 -5.86 3.99
C GLY A 21 -4.44 -7.00 4.90
N LYS A 22 -4.94 -8.24 4.73
CA LYS A 22 -4.39 -9.40 5.44
C LYS A 22 -2.95 -9.68 5.02
N ILE A 23 -2.58 -9.45 3.76
CA ILE A 23 -1.19 -9.59 3.29
C ILE A 23 -0.30 -8.56 3.98
N LEU A 24 -0.73 -7.30 4.09
CA LEU A 24 0.01 -6.27 4.83
C LEU A 24 0.16 -6.63 6.31
N LYS A 25 -0.86 -7.24 6.94
CA LYS A 25 -0.77 -7.75 8.32
C LYS A 25 0.26 -8.89 8.44
N LEU A 26 0.38 -9.76 7.45
CA LEU A 26 1.42 -10.79 7.44
C LEU A 26 2.82 -10.17 7.39
N ALA A 27 3.01 -9.10 6.61
CA ALA A 27 4.26 -8.36 6.57
C ALA A 27 4.56 -7.68 7.91
N LYS A 28 3.57 -6.98 8.49
CA LYS A 28 3.66 -6.37 9.83
C LYS A 28 4.02 -7.39 10.91
N ASN A 29 3.47 -8.60 10.83
CA ASN A 29 3.75 -9.71 11.74
C ASN A 29 5.01 -10.51 11.35
N GLN A 30 5.86 -9.97 10.46
CA GLN A 30 7.14 -10.55 10.04
C GLN A 30 7.03 -11.97 9.45
N ARG A 31 5.86 -12.35 8.93
CA ARG A 31 5.63 -13.65 8.27
C ARG A 31 6.09 -13.65 6.81
N ILE A 32 6.03 -12.47 6.19
CA ILE A 32 6.55 -12.21 4.85
C ILE A 32 7.37 -10.92 4.85
N THR A 33 8.23 -10.75 3.86
CA THR A 33 8.97 -9.52 3.59
C THR A 33 8.56 -9.01 2.22
N ILE A 34 8.00 -7.81 2.17
CA ILE A 34 7.63 -7.14 0.92
C ILE A 34 8.88 -6.43 0.38
N PHE A 35 9.17 -6.63 -0.90
CA PHE A 35 10.18 -5.90 -1.63
C PHE A 35 9.50 -5.04 -2.68
N ALA A 36 9.96 -3.79 -2.81
CA ALA A 36 9.55 -2.87 -3.86
C ALA A 36 10.81 -2.28 -4.51
N SER A 37 10.77 -2.11 -5.83
CA SER A 37 11.76 -1.31 -6.54
C SER A 37 11.38 0.17 -6.47
N GLN A 38 12.32 1.06 -6.80
CA GLN A 38 12.02 2.49 -6.86
C GLN A 38 10.86 2.81 -7.82
N LYS A 39 10.76 2.06 -8.93
CA LYS A 39 9.65 2.20 -9.88
C LYS A 39 8.31 1.86 -9.23
N ILE A 40 8.23 0.75 -8.48
CA ILE A 40 7.01 0.35 -7.78
C ILE A 40 6.62 1.40 -6.74
N LEU A 41 7.58 1.95 -6.00
CA LEU A 41 7.34 3.02 -5.03
C LEU A 41 6.76 4.28 -5.72
N ALA A 42 7.34 4.69 -6.85
CA ALA A 42 6.82 5.80 -7.65
C ALA A 42 5.40 5.52 -8.17
N ASP A 43 5.14 4.32 -8.69
CA ASP A 43 3.81 3.95 -9.18
C ASP A 43 2.74 3.95 -8.07
N ILE A 44 3.11 3.60 -6.83
CA ILE A 44 2.24 3.67 -5.64
C ILE A 44 1.93 5.13 -5.31
N GLU A 45 2.96 5.98 -5.24
CA GLU A 45 2.81 7.40 -4.96
C GLU A 45 1.90 8.09 -5.99
N ASP A 46 2.19 7.91 -7.28
CA ASP A 46 1.37 8.40 -8.39
C ASP A 46 -0.07 7.90 -8.33
N THR A 47 -0.27 6.64 -7.92
CA THR A 47 -1.60 6.06 -7.80
C THR A 47 -2.38 6.66 -6.62
N LEU A 48 -1.73 6.88 -5.47
CA LEU A 48 -2.32 7.53 -4.31
C LEU A 48 -2.71 8.98 -4.61
N GLU A 49 -2.03 9.66 -5.52
CA GLU A 49 -2.37 11.05 -5.88
C GLU A 49 -3.53 11.19 -6.87
N ARG A 50 -4.05 10.08 -7.43
CA ARG A 50 -5.16 10.15 -8.39
C ARG A 50 -6.42 10.76 -7.75
N PRO A 51 -7.11 11.71 -8.41
CA PRO A 51 -8.27 12.41 -7.84
C PRO A 51 -9.36 11.48 -7.27
N LYS A 52 -9.63 10.37 -7.97
CA LYS A 52 -10.62 9.36 -7.56
C LYS A 52 -10.31 8.66 -6.23
N LEU A 53 -9.06 8.71 -5.75
CA LEU A 53 -8.64 8.07 -4.49
C LEU A 53 -8.51 9.07 -3.33
N GLN A 54 -8.53 10.37 -3.60
CA GLN A 54 -8.31 11.39 -2.59
C GLN A 54 -9.40 11.36 -1.50
N SER A 55 -10.67 11.22 -1.87
CA SER A 55 -11.76 11.10 -0.90
C SER A 55 -11.59 9.89 0.02
N ARG A 56 -11.04 8.78 -0.50
CA ARG A 56 -10.79 7.58 0.30
C ARG A 56 -9.59 7.76 1.23
N LYS A 57 -8.49 8.35 0.75
CA LYS A 57 -7.32 8.71 1.58
C LYS A 57 -7.73 9.60 2.76
N GLN A 58 -8.53 10.63 2.48
CA GLN A 58 -9.06 11.53 3.50
C GLN A 58 -9.94 10.79 4.51
N TYR A 59 -10.85 9.92 4.04
CA TYR A 59 -11.69 9.11 4.93
C TYR A 59 -10.87 8.20 5.86
N CYS A 60 -9.77 7.62 5.35
CA CYS A 60 -8.87 6.80 6.15
C CYS A 60 -7.94 7.62 7.08
N GLY A 61 -7.89 8.95 6.92
CA GLY A 61 -7.06 9.83 7.73
C GLY A 61 -5.56 9.67 7.47
N TYR A 62 -5.16 9.19 6.29
CA TYR A 62 -3.76 8.93 5.96
C TYR A 62 -3.23 9.88 4.89
N THR A 63 -1.97 10.30 5.04
CA THR A 63 -1.22 11.00 3.99
C THR A 63 -0.47 10.00 3.11
N THR A 64 -0.14 10.39 1.88
CA THR A 64 0.70 9.55 0.99
C THR A 64 2.04 9.24 1.63
N ALA A 65 2.70 10.25 2.23
CA ALA A 65 3.95 10.07 2.95
C ALA A 65 3.84 9.02 4.07
N TYR A 66 2.76 9.04 4.86
CA TYR A 66 2.53 8.03 5.89
C TYR A 66 2.36 6.63 5.28
N LEU A 67 1.55 6.50 4.22
CA LEU A 67 1.32 5.21 3.56
C LEU A 67 2.61 4.63 2.94
N MET A 68 3.50 5.48 2.45
CA MET A 68 4.81 5.06 1.93
C MET A 68 5.76 4.54 3.00
N THR A 69 5.53 4.82 4.29
CA THR A 69 6.32 4.20 5.39
C THR A 69 5.90 2.77 5.72
N ILE A 70 4.76 2.33 5.19
CA ILE A 70 4.20 0.98 5.46
C ILE A 70 4.69 -0.03 4.41
N VAL A 71 5.12 0.45 3.25
CA VAL A 71 5.63 -0.33 2.11
C VAL A 71 7.14 -0.46 2.22
#